data_AF-A0A0Q0VDF2-F1
#
_entry.id   AF-A0A0Q0VDF2-F1
#
_cell.length_a   1.000
_cell.length_b   1.000
_cell.length_c   1.000
_cell.angle_alpha   90.00
_cell.angle_beta   90.00
_cell.angle_gamma   90.00
#
_symmetry.space_group_name_H-M   'P 1'
#
loop_
_entity.id
_entity.type
_entity.pdbx_description
1 polymer ?
#
loop_
_entity_poly.entity_id
_entity_poly.type
_entity_poly.pdbx_seq_one_letter_code
_entity_poly.pdbx_strand_id
1 'polypeptide(L)' 'MKNLLKLHEAVAVVLLGKQNRTSTFEEIAQEIENRNLFPERKGGITLAEQIKLRTSISSSRYKHMFDFSKPNLLTLK' A
#
# COMPACT_ATOMS: atom_id res chain seq x y z
N MET A 1 2.80 10.58 -17.40
CA MET A 1 3.83 10.82 -16.36
C MET A 1 4.11 9.52 -15.62
N LYS A 2 5.21 8.82 -15.93
CA LYS A 2 5.46 7.49 -15.34
C LYS A 2 5.61 7.58 -13.81
N ASN A 3 4.98 6.66 -13.07
CA ASN A 3 5.15 6.56 -11.62
C ASN A 3 6.62 6.34 -11.25
N LEU A 4 7.12 7.10 -10.27
CA LEU A 4 8.47 6.95 -9.73
C LEU A 4 8.61 5.66 -8.91
N LEU A 5 7.56 5.31 -8.17
CA LEU A 5 7.47 4.11 -7.36
C LEU A 5 6.39 3.16 -7.89
N LYS A 6 6.60 1.86 -7.72
CA LYS A 6 5.53 0.86 -7.84
C LYS A 6 4.64 0.92 -6.60
N LEU A 7 3.42 0.41 -6.71
CA LEU A 7 2.44 0.48 -5.61
C LEU A 7 2.95 -0.11 -4.29
N HIS A 8 3.61 -1.27 -4.31
CA HIS A 8 4.15 -1.89 -3.09
C HIS A 8 5.33 -1.09 -2.50
N GLU A 9 6.13 -0.42 -3.34
CA GLU A 9 7.21 0.46 -2.88
C GLU A 9 6.63 1.70 -2.21
N ALA A 10 5.59 2.31 -2.80
CA ALA A 10 4.88 3.44 -2.19
C ALA A 10 4.25 3.07 -0.84
N VAL A 11 3.64 1.88 -0.74
CA VAL A 11 3.10 1.34 0.52
C VAL A 11 4.20 1.16 1.56
N ALA A 12 5.35 0.57 1.18
CA ALA A 12 6.48 0.39 2.09
C ALA A 12 7.02 1.73 2.58
N VAL A 13 7.15 2.74 1.71
CA VAL A 13 7.59 4.09 2.08
C VAL A 13 6.65 4.76 3.10
N VAL A 14 5.34 4.58 2.95
CA VAL A 14 4.38 5.10 3.93
C VAL A 14 4.52 4.37 5.26
N LEU A 15 4.56 3.04 5.25
CA LEU A 15 4.67 2.26 6.49
C LEU A 15 6.00 2.51 7.20
N LEU A 16 7.13 2.70 6.50
CA LEU A 16 8.41 3.07 7.11
C LEU A 16 8.35 4.39 7.90
N GLY A 17 7.42 5.29 7.56
CA GLY A 17 7.20 6.54 8.27
C GLY A 17 6.29 6.42 9.50
N LYS A 18 5.65 5.27 9.74
CA LYS A 18 4.76 5.04 10.89
C LYS A 18 5.55 4.43 12.05
N GLN A 19 5.23 4.84 13.28
CA GLN A 19 5.91 4.37 14.50
C GLN A 19 5.98 2.84 14.63
N ASN A 20 4.88 2.15 14.31
CA ASN A 20 4.79 0.68 14.37
C ASN A 20 4.90 0.01 12.99
N ARG A 21 5.20 0.78 11.94
CA ARG A 21 5.11 0.34 10.55
C ARG A 21 3.77 -0.29 10.17
N THR A 22 2.71 0.11 10.86
CA THR A 22 1.35 -0.38 10.70
C THR A 22 0.41 0.77 10.35
N SER A 23 -0.52 0.53 9.44
CA SER A 23 -1.59 1.49 9.09
C SER A 23 -2.73 0.75 8.36
N THR A 24 -3.87 1.40 8.18
CA THR A 24 -4.98 0.84 7.39
C THR A 24 -4.79 1.09 5.89
N PHE A 25 -5.48 0.34 5.03
CA PHE A 25 -5.37 0.54 3.58
C PHE A 25 -5.82 1.93 3.14
N GLU A 26 -6.84 2.46 3.80
CA GLU A 26 -7.40 3.78 3.57
C GLU A 26 -6.42 4.89 3.95
N GLU A 27 -5.78 4.78 5.12
CA GLU A 27 -4.74 5.73 5.55
C GLU A 27 -3.52 5.68 4.64
N ILE A 28 -3.07 4.49 4.26
CA ILE A 28 -1.94 4.33 3.35
C ILE A 28 -2.28 4.94 2.00
N ALA A 29 -3.49 4.71 1.48
CA ALA A 29 -3.96 5.31 0.24
C ALA A 29 -3.92 6.84 0.36
N GLN A 30 -4.55 7.41 1.38
CA GLN A 30 -4.57 8.85 1.59
C GLN A 30 -3.17 9.46 1.65
N GLU A 31 -2.23 8.80 2.32
CA GLU A 31 -0.86 9.30 2.44
C GLU A 31 -0.08 9.19 1.11
N ILE A 32 -0.29 8.13 0.33
CA ILE A 32 0.24 7.99 -1.04
C ILE A 32 -0.30 9.11 -1.95
N GLU A 33 -1.57 9.46 -1.82
CA GLU A 33 -2.19 10.55 -2.58
C GLU A 33 -1.63 11.91 -2.18
N ASN A 34 -1.63 12.21 -0.87
CA ASN A 34 -1.13 13.46 -0.33
C ASN A 34 0.33 13.72 -0.71
N ARG A 35 1.14 12.65 -0.76
CA ARG A 35 2.56 12.70 -1.12
C ARG A 35 2.80 12.50 -2.62
N ASN A 36 1.74 12.30 -3.41
CA ASN A 36 1.80 12.04 -4.84
C ASN A 36 2.78 10.92 -5.24
N LEU A 37 2.84 9.83 -4.45
CA LEU A 37 3.82 8.75 -4.63
C LEU A 37 3.44 7.77 -5.75
N PHE A 38 2.15 7.73 -6.12
CA PHE A 38 1.60 6.82 -7.15
C PHE A 38 0.50 7.53 -7.98
N PRO A 39 0.85 8.54 -8.79
CA PRO A 39 -0.11 9.36 -9.53
C PRO A 39 -0.88 8.62 -10.62
N GLU A 40 -0.21 7.80 -11.44
CA GLU A 40 -0.85 7.06 -12.52
C GLU A 40 -1.48 5.77 -11.98
N ARG A 41 -2.81 5.75 -11.97
CA ARG A 41 -3.60 4.60 -11.55
C ARG A 41 -4.30 3.98 -12.74
N LYS A 42 -4.46 2.65 -12.70
CA LYS A 42 -5.17 1.88 -13.72
C LYS A 42 -6.15 0.94 -13.05
N GLY A 43 -7.21 0.54 -13.76
CA GLY A 43 -8.12 -0.52 -13.33
C GLY A 43 -9.44 -0.07 -12.71
N GLY A 44 -9.75 1.23 -12.64
CA GLY A 44 -11.09 1.73 -12.26
C GLY A 44 -11.52 1.48 -10.81
N ILE A 45 -10.63 0.98 -9.96
CA ILE A 45 -10.86 0.71 -8.54
C ILE A 45 -10.10 1.70 -7.65
N THR A 46 -10.53 1.81 -6.39
CA THR A 46 -9.91 2.73 -5.42
C THR A 46 -8.46 2.34 -5.11
N LEU A 47 -7.65 3.31 -4.68
CA LEU A 47 -6.26 3.05 -4.34
C LEU A 47 -6.14 2.10 -3.13
N ALA A 48 -7.00 2.25 -2.11
CA ALA A 48 -7.06 1.35 -0.97
C ALA A 48 -7.33 -0.11 -1.40
N GLU A 49 -8.25 -0.31 -2.34
CA GLU A 49 -8.54 -1.62 -2.89
C GLU A 49 -7.36 -2.19 -3.69
N GLN A 50 -6.67 -1.37 -4.48
CA GLN A 50 -5.45 -1.79 -5.16
C GLN A 50 -4.35 -2.20 -4.17
N ILE A 51 -4.18 -1.45 -3.07
CA ILE A 51 -3.22 -1.77 -2.02
C ILE A 51 -3.57 -3.12 -1.41
N LYS A 52 -4.82 -3.29 -0.97
CA LYS A 52 -5.32 -4.56 -0.42
C LYS A 52 -5.03 -5.72 -1.37
N LEU A 53 -5.42 -5.63 -2.63
CA LEU A 53 -5.16 -6.69 -3.61
C LEU A 53 -3.64 -6.96 -3.79
N ARG A 54 -2.82 -5.91 -3.79
CA ARG A 54 -1.37 -6.03 -3.96
C ARG A 54 -0.68 -6.62 -2.73
N THR A 55 -1.20 -6.45 -1.52
CA THR A 55 -0.49 -6.81 -0.28
C THR A 55 -1.11 -7.99 0.46
N SER A 56 -2.42 -8.24 0.32
CA SER A 56 -3.14 -9.27 1.07
C SER A 56 -3.42 -10.55 0.29
N ILE A 57 -3.36 -10.54 -1.05
CA ILE A 57 -3.62 -11.75 -1.84
C ILE A 57 -2.50 -12.77 -1.61
N SER A 58 -2.86 -14.03 -1.37
CA SER A 58 -1.93 -15.13 -1.12
C SER A 58 -0.92 -15.35 -2.26
N SER A 59 -1.34 -15.13 -3.51
CA SER A 59 -0.52 -15.20 -4.72
C SER A 59 0.26 -13.93 -5.03
N SER A 60 0.17 -12.88 -4.21
CA SER A 60 0.95 -11.67 -4.43
C SER A 60 2.44 -11.94 -4.25
N ARG A 61 3.24 -11.53 -5.24
CA ARG A 61 4.70 -11.54 -5.19
C ARG A 61 5.25 -10.83 -3.94
N TYR A 62 4.53 -9.83 -3.43
CA TYR A 62 5.00 -8.95 -2.35
C TYR A 62 4.47 -9.33 -0.98
N LYS A 63 3.73 -10.45 -0.85
CA LYS A 63 3.20 -10.91 0.45
C LYS A 63 4.28 -11.05 1.52
N HIS A 64 5.48 -11.47 1.14
CA HIS A 64 6.59 -11.63 2.08
C HIS A 64 7.02 -10.33 2.77
N MET A 65 6.69 -9.17 2.22
CA MET A 65 7.01 -7.85 2.78
C MET A 65 5.98 -7.37 3.81
N PHE A 66 4.76 -7.92 3.81
CA PHE A 66 3.66 -7.37 4.59
C PHE A 66 2.97 -8.43 5.45
N ASP A 67 2.57 -8.03 6.65
CA ASP A 67 1.68 -8.80 7.51
C ASP A 67 0.31 -8.15 7.57
N PHE A 68 -0.70 -8.89 7.13
CA PHE A 68 -2.10 -8.48 7.20
C PHE A 68 -2.73 -8.98 8.50
N SER A 69 -3.14 -8.04 9.35
CA SER A 69 -3.83 -8.30 10.61
C SER A 69 -5.28 -7.82 10.48
N LYS A 70 -6.25 -8.70 10.76
CA LYS A 70 -7.67 -8.34 10.66
C LYS A 70 -8.04 -7.27 11.72
N PRO A 71 -8.99 -6.35 11.43
CA PRO A 71 -9.84 -6.34 10.24
C PRO A 71 -9.25 -5.64 9.00
N ASN A 72 -8.29 -4.71 9.08
CA ASN A 72 -7.73 -4.00 7.91
C ASN A 72 -6.31 -3.44 8.14
N LEU A 73 -5.55 -3.99 9.09
CA LEU A 73 -4.23 -3.48 9.42
C LEU A 73 -3.16 -4.14 8.54
N LEU A 74 -2.32 -3.30 7.94
CA LEU A 74 -1.17 -3.74 7.17
C LEU A 74 0.10 -3.31 7.90
N THR A 75 0.97 -4.26 8.20
CA THR A 75 2.27 -4.02 8.82
C THR A 75 3.38 -4.35 7.83
N LEU A 76 4.43 -3.53 7.76
CA LEU A 76 5.65 -3.83 7.01
C LEU A 76 6.57 -4.69 7.90
N LYS A 77 7.02 -5.83 7.35
CA LYS A 77 7.98 -6.72 8.04
C LYS A 77 9.38 -6.13 8.14
#